data_AF-A0A9P6XMW1-F1
#
_entry.id   AF-A0A9P6XMW1-F1
#
_cell.length_a   1.000
_cell.length_b   1.000
_cell.length_c   1.000
_cell.angle_alpha   90.00
_cell.angle_beta   90.00
_cell.angle_gamma   90.00
#
_symmetry.space_group_name_H-M   'P 1'
#
loop_
_entity.id
_entity.type
_entity.pdbx_description
1 polymer ?
#
loop_
_entity_poly.entity_id
_entity_poly.type
_entity_poly.pdbx_seq_one_letter_code
_entity_poly.pdbx_strand_id
1 'polypeptide(L)'
;MPVVLGPGWPGVLLHEAVGHGLEGDFNRKGTSVYAGRIGERVAAPGVTIVDDGTLDGRRGSLNIDDEGHPSQCTTLIEDGILVGFIGVIAYLRIAPLGARAGGRTAWKGWTRSPAAQP
;
A
#
# COMPACT_ATOMS: atom_id res chain seq x y z
N MET A 1 20.58 12.05 14.88
CA MET A 1 19.58 12.68 15.77
C MET A 1 18.25 11.94 15.57
N PRO A 2 17.50 11.61 16.63
CA PRO A 2 16.16 11.03 16.51
C PRO A 2 15.14 12.02 15.92
N VAL A 3 14.18 11.54 15.13
CA VAL A 3 13.08 12.33 14.53
C VAL A 3 11.75 11.70 14.90
N VAL A 4 10.79 12.53 15.35
CA VAL A 4 9.42 12.11 15.65
C VAL A 4 8.48 12.71 14.62
N LEU A 5 7.65 11.88 14.00
CA LEU A 5 6.65 12.31 13.01
C LEU A 5 5.27 12.33 13.65
N GLY A 6 4.53 13.41 13.43
CA GLY A 6 3.12 13.49 13.79
C GLY A 6 2.25 12.58 12.91
N PRO A 7 1.02 12.24 13.34
CA PRO A 7 0.09 11.49 12.52
C PRO A 7 -0.40 12.30 11.31
N GLY A 8 -0.91 11.60 10.29
CA GLY A 8 -1.51 12.22 9.10
C GLY A 8 -0.49 12.48 7.99
N TRP A 9 -0.37 13.74 7.55
CA TRP A 9 0.44 14.12 6.38
C TRP A 9 1.92 13.71 6.42
N PRO A 10 2.61 13.69 7.58
CA PRO A 10 3.97 13.14 7.66
C PRO A 10 4.08 11.67 7.19
N GLY A 11 2.94 10.97 7.07
CA GLY A 11 2.82 9.68 6.39
C GLY A 11 3.24 9.68 4.92
N VAL A 12 3.51 10.85 4.30
CA VAL A 12 4.23 10.93 3.02
C VAL A 12 5.56 10.16 3.06
N LEU A 13 6.22 10.07 4.22
CA LEU A 13 7.40 9.23 4.37
C LEU A 13 7.10 7.77 4.02
N LEU A 14 5.93 7.24 4.40
CA LEU A 14 5.54 5.87 4.06
C LEU A 14 5.30 5.72 2.55
N HIS A 15 4.68 6.73 1.92
CA HIS A 15 4.44 6.74 0.48
C HIS A 15 5.75 6.61 -0.31
N GLU A 16 6.75 7.40 0.05
CA GLU A 16 8.05 7.38 -0.65
C GLU A 16 8.91 6.17 -0.25
N ALA A 17 8.96 5.84 1.04
CA ALA A 17 9.87 4.81 1.54
C ALA A 17 9.44 3.39 1.14
N VAL A 18 8.13 3.13 1.09
CA VAL A 18 7.61 1.79 0.77
C VAL A 18 6.54 1.81 -0.32
N GLY A 19 5.69 2.83 -0.41
CA GLY A 19 4.52 2.85 -1.31
C GLY A 19 4.89 2.54 -2.77
N HIS A 20 5.71 3.40 -3.38
CA HIS A 20 6.17 3.19 -4.76
C HIS A 20 6.98 1.90 -4.93
N GLY A 21 7.82 1.56 -3.94
CA GLY A 21 8.61 0.33 -3.98
C GLY A 21 7.77 -0.95 -3.98
N LEU A 22 6.53 -0.88 -3.47
CA LEU A 22 5.61 -2.02 -3.40
C LEU A 22 4.62 -2.07 -4.57
N GLU A 23 4.76 -1.22 -5.58
CA GLU A 23 4.01 -1.35 -6.82
C GLU A 23 4.43 -2.61 -7.59
N GLY A 24 3.44 -3.38 -8.03
CA GLY A 24 3.59 -4.73 -8.54
C GLY A 24 4.30 -4.80 -9.89
N ASP A 25 4.31 -3.71 -10.65
CA ASP A 25 5.01 -3.67 -11.94
C ASP A 25 6.54 -3.61 -11.77
N PHE A 26 7.05 -2.83 -10.82
CA PHE A 26 8.48 -2.82 -10.46
C PHE A 26 8.90 -4.15 -9.85
N ASN A 27 8.06 -4.74 -9.00
CA ASN A 27 8.34 -6.04 -8.38
C ASN A 27 8.32 -7.18 -9.40
N ARG A 28 7.38 -7.17 -10.35
CA ARG A 28 7.35 -8.15 -11.46
C ARG A 28 8.56 -8.01 -12.38
N LYS A 29 9.04 -6.79 -12.63
CA LYS A 29 10.23 -6.52 -13.44
C LYS A 29 11.54 -6.79 -12.69
N GLY A 30 11.50 -7.01 -11.38
CA GLY A 30 12.69 -7.17 -10.55
C GLY A 30 13.48 -5.88 -10.31
N THR A 31 12.90 -4.71 -10.60
CA THR A 31 13.58 -3.41 -10.45
C THR A 31 13.34 -2.74 -9.10
N SER A 32 12.38 -3.25 -8.32
CA SER A 32 12.16 -2.78 -6.96
C SER A 32 13.16 -3.41 -5.98
N VAL A 33 13.56 -2.64 -4.96
CA VAL A 33 14.31 -3.14 -3.79
C VAL A 33 13.54 -4.20 -2.98
N TYR A 34 12.24 -4.35 -3.22
CA TYR A 34 11.37 -5.35 -2.59
C TYR A 34 11.14 -6.61 -3.42
N ALA A 35 11.70 -6.66 -4.64
CA ALA A 35 11.51 -7.80 -5.53
C ALA A 35 12.06 -9.09 -4.90
N GLY A 36 11.22 -10.12 -4.85
CA GLY A 36 11.58 -11.42 -4.27
C GLY A 36 11.63 -11.48 -2.75
N ARG A 37 11.24 -10.41 -2.04
CA ARG A 37 11.37 -10.30 -0.57
C ARG A 37 10.10 -10.61 0.21
N ILE A 38 9.08 -11.20 -0.43
CA ILE A 38 7.86 -11.65 0.27
C ILE A 38 8.25 -12.65 1.36
N GLY A 39 7.71 -12.47 2.56
CA GLY A 39 8.05 -13.24 3.75
C GLY A 39 9.28 -12.73 4.51
N GLU A 40 10.00 -11.75 3.98
CA GLU A 40 11.12 -11.12 4.69
C GLU A 40 10.68 -9.95 5.56
N ARG A 41 11.46 -9.70 6.62
CA ARG A 41 11.32 -8.53 7.46
C ARG A 41 11.89 -7.29 6.75
N VAL A 42 11.01 -6.34 6.44
CA VAL A 42 11.35 -5.10 5.72
C VAL A 42 11.05 -3.83 6.52
N ALA A 43 10.35 -3.97 7.66
CA ALA A 43 10.14 -2.91 8.64
C ALA A 43 10.32 -3.45 10.07
N ALA A 44 10.33 -2.53 11.05
CA ALA A 44 10.45 -2.88 12.45
C ALA A 44 9.29 -3.80 12.92
N PRO A 45 9.52 -4.68 13.91
CA PRO A 45 8.45 -5.45 14.54
C PRO A 45 7.32 -4.53 15.04
N GLY A 46 6.08 -4.97 14.90
CA GLY A 46 4.86 -4.23 15.24
C GLY A 46 4.38 -3.25 14.17
N VAL A 47 5.11 -3.05 13.07
CA VAL A 47 4.70 -2.16 11.97
C VAL A 47 3.82 -2.91 10.98
N THR A 48 2.58 -2.44 10.80
CA THR A 48 1.66 -2.94 9.77
C THR A 48 1.28 -1.79 8.83
N ILE A 49 1.36 -2.03 7.53
CA ILE A 49 1.09 -1.05 6.47
C ILE A 49 0.07 -1.62 5.50
N VAL A 50 -0.96 -0.82 5.22
CA VAL A 50 -2.05 -1.14 4.29
C VAL A 50 -2.16 -0.07 3.21
N ASP A 51 -2.55 -0.48 2.00
CA ASP A 51 -3.14 0.40 0.99
C ASP A 51 -4.66 0.22 1.02
N ASP A 52 -5.40 1.25 1.40
CA ASP A 52 -6.85 1.15 1.65
C ASP A 52 -7.65 2.11 0.79
N GLY A 53 -8.22 1.55 -0.28
CA GLY A 53 -9.12 2.26 -1.18
C GLY A 53 -10.56 2.36 -0.71
N THR A 54 -10.93 1.70 0.39
CA THR A 54 -12.33 1.50 0.81
C THR A 54 -12.85 2.59 1.77
N LEU A 55 -12.01 3.56 2.13
CA LEU A 55 -12.36 4.59 3.10
C LEU A 55 -13.34 5.63 2.53
N ASP A 56 -14.54 5.70 3.11
CA ASP A 56 -15.56 6.65 2.69
C ASP A 56 -15.11 8.12 2.76
N GLY A 57 -15.41 8.87 1.69
CA GLY A 57 -15.17 10.32 1.62
C GLY A 57 -13.69 10.74 1.57
N ARG A 58 -12.76 9.80 1.43
CA ARG A 58 -11.33 10.10 1.28
C ARG A 58 -10.96 10.33 -0.17
N ARG A 59 -10.13 11.34 -0.43
CA ARG A 59 -9.68 11.68 -1.79
C ARG A 59 -8.85 10.59 -2.47
N GLY A 60 -8.20 9.70 -1.71
CA GLY A 60 -7.45 8.56 -2.23
C GLY A 60 -8.29 7.30 -2.47
N SER A 61 -9.57 7.31 -2.09
CA SER A 61 -10.46 6.16 -2.16
C SER A 61 -11.24 6.13 -3.47
N LEU A 62 -11.61 4.92 -3.88
CA LEU A 62 -12.42 4.67 -5.06
C LEU A 62 -13.47 3.61 -4.73
N ASN A 63 -14.60 3.65 -5.43
CA ASN A 63 -15.55 2.54 -5.38
C ASN A 63 -15.07 1.38 -6.27
N ILE A 64 -14.58 1.72 -7.45
CA ILE A 64 -14.15 0.82 -8.51
C ILE A 64 -12.89 1.42 -9.13
N ASP A 65 -11.88 0.60 -9.36
CA ASP A 65 -10.64 0.98 -10.04
C ASP A 65 -10.83 1.15 -11.56
N ASP A 66 -9.81 1.68 -12.23
CA ASP A 66 -9.86 1.96 -13.67
C ASP A 66 -9.96 0.68 -14.55
N GLU A 67 -9.91 -0.52 -13.95
CA GLU A 67 -10.14 -1.82 -14.62
C GLU A 67 -11.47 -2.47 -14.24
N GLY A 68 -12.31 -1.80 -13.46
CA GLY A 68 -13.63 -2.32 -13.08
C GLY A 68 -13.62 -3.19 -11.83
N HIS A 69 -12.53 -3.22 -11.06
CA HIS A 69 -12.48 -3.99 -9.81
C HIS A 69 -12.86 -3.13 -8.59
N PRO A 70 -13.66 -3.65 -7.65
CA PRO A 70 -13.88 -2.99 -6.38
C PRO A 70 -12.57 -2.72 -5.64
N SER A 71 -12.47 -1.53 -5.04
CA SER A 71 -11.33 -1.19 -4.20
C SER A 71 -11.26 -2.09 -2.96
N GLN A 72 -10.06 -2.27 -2.44
CA GLN A 72 -9.78 -3.16 -1.34
C GLN A 72 -8.87 -2.49 -0.30
N CYS A 73 -8.86 -3.07 0.90
CA CYS A 73 -7.84 -2.82 1.90
C CYS A 73 -6.80 -3.93 1.80
N THR A 74 -5.65 -3.60 1.24
CA THR A 74 -4.57 -4.54 0.95
C THR A 74 -3.47 -4.41 2.00
N THR A 75 -3.28 -5.42 2.83
CA THR A 75 -2.12 -5.49 3.72
C THR A 75 -0.86 -5.73 2.89
N LEU A 76 0.09 -4.80 3.02
CA LEU A 76 1.38 -4.86 2.31
C LEU A 76 2.47 -5.38 3.25
N ILE A 77 2.49 -4.89 4.49
CA ILE A 77 3.43 -5.30 5.53
C ILE A 77 2.63 -5.65 6.78
N GLU A 78 2.91 -6.79 7.41
CA GLU A 78 2.27 -7.27 8.63
C GLU A 78 3.34 -7.65 9.66
N ASP A 79 3.32 -7.03 10.84
CA ASP A 79 4.38 -7.18 11.86
C ASP A 79 5.81 -6.99 11.28
N GLY A 80 5.96 -6.04 10.37
CA GLY A 80 7.22 -5.75 9.68
C GLY A 80 7.61 -6.75 8.57
N ILE A 81 6.81 -7.79 8.33
CA ILE A 81 7.01 -8.78 7.27
C ILE A 81 6.28 -8.35 5.99
N LEU A 82 6.97 -8.40 4.86
CA LEU A 82 6.37 -8.11 3.55
C LEU A 82 5.43 -9.25 3.13
N VAL A 83 4.15 -8.95 2.90
CA VAL A 83 3.11 -9.95 2.60
C VAL A 83 2.37 -9.71 1.27
N GLY A 84 2.54 -8.53 0.66
CA GLY A 84 1.81 -8.17 -0.55
C GLY A 84 2.41 -7.01 -1.33
N PHE A 85 1.85 -6.78 -2.51
CA PHE A 85 2.18 -5.67 -3.40
C PHE A 85 0.91 -4.94 -3.83
N ILE A 86 1.03 -3.65 -4.13
CA ILE A 86 -0.03 -2.86 -4.75
C ILE A 86 -0.03 -3.21 -6.22
N GLY A 87 -1.15 -3.64 -6.78
CA GLY A 87 -1.13 -3.96 -8.18
C GLY A 87 -2.49 -4.34 -8.71
N VAL A 88 -2.48 -4.70 -9.97
CA VAL A 88 -3.68 -5.13 -10.65
C VAL A 88 -3.86 -6.63 -10.48
N ILE A 89 -5.09 -7.08 -10.29
CA ILE A 89 -5.41 -8.51 -10.10
C ILE A 89 -4.86 -9.36 -11.25
N ALA A 90 -4.88 -8.85 -12.48
CA ALA A 90 -4.27 -9.52 -13.63
C ALA A 90 -2.78 -9.81 -13.40
N TYR A 91 -2.01 -8.90 -12.80
CA TYR A 91 -0.57 -9.08 -12.53
C TYR A 91 -0.33 -10.05 -11.37
N LEU A 92 -1.20 -10.05 -10.36
CA LEU A 92 -1.09 -10.88 -9.17
C LEU A 92 -1.47 -12.35 -9.43
N ARG A 93 -2.27 -12.62 -10.48
CA ARG A 93 -2.66 -14.00 -10.88
C ARG A 93 -1.60 -14.77 -11.66
N ILE A 94 -0.69 -14.08 -12.36
CA ILE A 94 0.36 -14.69 -13.20
C ILE A 94 1.75 -14.66 -12.54
N ALA A 95 1.91 -13.93 -11.44
CA ALA A 95 3.19 -13.86 -10.76
C ALA A 95 3.31 -15.04 -9.77
N PRO A 96 4.44 -15.78 -9.75
CA PRO A 96 4.75 -16.76 -8.70
C PRO A 96 5.13 -16.08 -7.37
N LEU A 97 4.58 -14.89 -7.13
CA LEU A 97 4.74 -14.14 -5.90
C LEU A 97 3.69 -14.70 -4.96
N GLY A 98 4.07 -15.29 -3.83
CA GLY A 98 3.14 -15.68 -2.76
C GLY A 98 2.41 -14.50 -2.11
N ALA A 99 2.22 -13.41 -2.85
CA ALA A 99 1.58 -12.16 -2.47
C ALA A 99 0.05 -12.29 -2.58
N ARG A 100 -0.67 -11.69 -1.64
CA ARG A 100 -2.13 -11.57 -1.73
C ARG A 100 -2.50 -10.56 -2.81
N ALA A 101 -3.53 -10.88 -3.60
CA ALA A 101 -4.05 -9.97 -4.62
C ALA A 101 -4.85 -8.83 -3.97
N GLY A 102 -4.63 -7.58 -4.40
CA GLY A 102 -5.42 -6.39 -4.04
C GLY A 102 -5.92 -5.67 -5.29
N GLY A 103 -7.04 -4.95 -5.21
CA GLY A 103 -7.53 -4.04 -6.26
C GLY A 103 -6.82 -2.68 -6.21
N ARG A 104 -6.79 -1.91 -7.32
CA ARG A 104 -6.09 -0.61 -7.34
C ARG A 104 -6.85 0.49 -6.61
N THR A 105 -6.09 1.41 -6.02
CA THR A 105 -6.50 2.78 -5.72
C THR A 105 -6.01 3.71 -6.84
N ALA A 106 -6.82 4.65 -7.32
CA ALA A 106 -6.31 5.74 -8.15
C ALA A 106 -5.89 6.87 -7.23
N TRP A 107 -4.58 7.08 -7.15
CA TRP A 107 -4.03 8.15 -6.34
C TRP A 107 -4.22 9.50 -7.03
N LYS A 108 -5.38 10.13 -6.80
CA LYS A 108 -5.57 11.56 -7.07
C LYS A 108 -5.70 12.30 -5.75
N GLY A 109 -4.72 12.10 -4.86
CA GLY A 109 -4.29 12.82 -3.65
C GLY A 109 -5.23 12.89 -2.43
N TRP A 110 -4.96 13.80 -1.48
CA TRP A 110 -5.50 13.80 -0.11
C TRP A 110 -6.58 14.84 0.22
N THR A 111 -7.66 14.41 0.87
CA THR A 111 -8.57 15.24 1.66
C THR A 111 -8.51 14.80 3.11
N ARG A 112 -8.53 15.79 3.97
CA ARG A 112 -8.66 15.67 5.43
C ARG A 112 -10.02 15.04 5.74
N SER A 113 -10.10 13.99 6.57
CA SER A 113 -11.36 13.73 7.27
C SER A 113 -11.56 14.82 8.31
N PRO A 114 -12.80 15.31 8.50
CA PRO A 114 -13.08 16.20 9.59
C PRO A 114 -12.74 15.48 10.89
N ALA A 115 -11.93 16.14 11.73
CA ALA A 115 -11.78 15.72 13.10
C ALA A 115 -13.18 15.67 13.72
N ALA A 116 -13.56 14.53 14.31
CA ALA A 116 -14.63 14.53 15.29
C ALA A 116 -14.17 15.46 16.42
N GLN A 117 -14.77 16.64 16.48
CA GLN A 117 -14.72 17.49 17.66
C GLN A 117 -15.76 16.97 18.66
N PRO A 118 -15.52 17.12 19.98
CA PRO A 118 -16.49 16.74 21.01
C PRO A 118 -17.79 17.56 20.89
#